data_AF-A0A7X6VS46-F1
#
_entry.id   AF-A0A7X6VS46-F1
#
_cell.length_a   1.000
_cell.length_b   1.000
_cell.length_c   1.000
_cell.angle_alpha   90.00
_cell.angle_beta   90.00
_cell.angle_gamma   90.00
#
_symmetry.space_group_name_H-M   'P 1'
#
loop_
_entity.id
_entity.type
_entity.pdbx_description
1 polymer ?
#
loop_
_entity_poly.entity_id
_entity_poly.type
_entity_poly.pdbx_seq_one_letter_code
_entity_poly.pdbx_strand_id
1 'polypeptide(L)'
;GIVNVSAKDLATNKEQKITITSSSGLSEEDIERMIKDAEAFAEEDEKRVKEIEIRNNADSMIYQADKTLKEYADKIDDESKNNIESAKEELKSALEGSNMDEITEKTQKLAEAIYGFTAKMYENANPNTESDDNVFDADYDIPNDEDK
;
A
#
# COMPACT_ATOMS: atom_id res chain seq x y z
N GLY A 1 31.32 -9.03 18.41
CA GLY A 1 30.87 -7.77 19.04
C GLY A 1 29.54 -8.02 19.71
N ILE A 2 29.21 -7.31 20.80
CA ILE A 2 27.92 -7.47 21.47
C ILE A 2 26.87 -6.65 20.72
N VAL A 3 25.79 -7.28 20.27
CA VAL A 3 24.66 -6.61 19.61
C VAL A 3 23.54 -6.43 20.62
N ASN A 4 23.02 -5.21 20.74
CA ASN A 4 21.87 -4.90 21.58
C ASN A 4 20.69 -4.55 20.66
N VAL A 5 19.61 -5.33 20.76
CA VAL A 5 18.36 -5.08 20.03
C VAL A 5 17.31 -4.65 21.06
N SER A 6 16.67 -3.50 20.85
CA SER A 6 15.53 -3.08 21.68
C SER A 6 14.31 -2.73 20.86
N ALA A 7 13.14 -3.04 21.41
CA ALA A 7 11.84 -2.67 20.88
C ALA A 7 11.08 -1.91 21.95
N LYS A 8 10.62 -0.70 21.62
CA LYS A 8 9.91 0.20 22.54
C LYS A 8 8.52 0.52 21.99
N ASP A 9 7.50 0.31 22.82
CA ASP A 9 6.15 0.80 22.55
C ASP A 9 6.07 2.29 22.90
N LEU A 10 5.74 3.13 21.92
CA LEU A 10 5.67 4.59 22.08
C LEU A 10 4.43 5.03 22.89
N ALA A 11 3.36 4.23 22.94
CA ALA A 11 2.15 4.57 23.69
C ALA A 11 2.33 4.34 25.20
N THR A 12 2.96 3.22 25.58
CA THR A 12 3.17 2.86 26.99
C THR A 12 4.58 3.19 27.51
N ASN A 13 5.49 3.61 26.64
CA ASN A 13 6.93 3.80 26.90
C ASN A 13 7.65 2.55 27.44
N LYS A 14 7.03 1.38 27.41
CA LYS A 14 7.65 0.12 27.84
C LYS A 14 8.64 -0.37 26.80
N GLU A 15 9.80 -0.84 27.25
CA GLU A 15 10.88 -1.33 26.40
C GLU A 15 11.20 -2.80 26.73
N GLN A 16 11.46 -3.58 25.68
CA GLN A 16 12.03 -4.92 25.77
C GLN A 16 13.40 -4.90 25.08
N LYS A 17 14.41 -5.48 25.73
CA LYS A 17 15.78 -5.52 25.21
C LYS A 17 16.34 -6.93 25.21
N ILE A 18 17.04 -7.29 24.14
CA ILE A 18 17.78 -8.54 24.00
C ILE A 18 19.23 -8.17 23.73
N THR A 19 20.14 -8.69 24.56
CA THR A 19 21.58 -8.55 24.35
C THR A 19 22.11 -9.87 23.81
N ILE A 20 22.63 -9.84 22.58
CA ILE A 20 23.23 -10.98 21.90
C ILE A 20 24.74 -10.87 22.09
N THR A 21 25.32 -11.77 22.89
CA THR A 21 26.76 -11.91 23.06
C THR A 21 27.30 -12.92 22.04
N SER A 22 28.35 -12.57 21.28
CA SER A 22 28.97 -13.47 20.29
C SER A 22 29.65 -14.65 20.99
N SER A 23 28.97 -15.78 21.17
CA SER A 23 29.57 -17.03 21.66
C SER A 23 29.94 -18.01 20.55
N SER A 24 29.42 -17.82 19.33
CA SER A 24 29.80 -18.56 18.12
C SER A 24 29.45 -17.72 16.89
N GLY A 25 30.45 -17.25 16.15
CA GLY A 25 30.26 -16.55 14.88
C GLY A 25 30.32 -17.50 13.69
N LEU A 26 30.01 -16.98 12.50
CA LEU A 26 30.30 -17.65 11.24
C LEU A 26 31.83 -17.71 11.04
N SER A 27 32.34 -18.80 10.45
CA SER A 27 33.73 -18.86 10.01
C SER A 27 33.96 -17.96 8.79
N GLU A 28 35.21 -17.59 8.49
CA GLU A 28 35.53 -16.85 7.24
C GLU A 28 35.04 -17.60 5.99
N GLU A 29 35.16 -18.93 5.97
CA GLU A 29 34.66 -19.78 4.88
C GLU A 29 33.13 -19.71 4.74
N ASP A 30 32.39 -19.67 5.87
CA ASP A 30 30.94 -19.51 5.85
C ASP A 30 30.52 -18.11 5.39
N ILE A 31 31.29 -17.08 5.76
CA ILE A 31 31.05 -15.69 5.33
C ILE A 31 31.25 -15.57 3.82
N GLU A 32 32.36 -16.07 3.29
CA GLU A 32 32.63 -16.05 1.84
C GLU A 32 31.59 -16.83 1.04
N ARG A 33 31.14 -17.98 1.57
CA ARG A 33 30.06 -18.77 0.97
C ARG A 33 28.76 -17.98 0.93
N MET A 34 28.37 -17.35 2.05
CA MET A 34 27.15 -16.53 2.12
C MET A 34 27.18 -15.32 1.18
N ILE A 35 28.35 -14.69 0.98
CA ILE A 35 28.48 -13.58 0.02
C ILE A 35 28.25 -14.07 -1.41
N LYS A 36 28.88 -15.17 -1.81
CA LYS A 36 28.69 -15.75 -3.15
C LYS A 36 27.25 -16.22 -3.38
N ASP A 37 26.64 -16.83 -2.38
CA ASP A 37 25.24 -17.25 -2.46
C ASP A 37 24.32 -16.03 -2.60
N ALA A 38 24.52 -14.98 -1.81
CA ALA A 38 23.73 -13.74 -1.91
C ALA A 38 23.86 -13.07 -3.29
N GLU A 39 25.05 -13.07 -3.89
CA GLU A 39 25.26 -12.56 -5.25
C GLU A 39 24.58 -13.44 -6.31
N ALA A 40 24.67 -14.76 -6.16
CA ALA A 40 24.07 -15.70 -7.10
C ALA A 40 22.53 -15.69 -7.07
N PHE A 41 21.93 -15.44 -5.90
CA PHE A 41 20.48 -15.43 -5.71
C PHE A 41 19.86 -14.03 -5.66
N ALA A 42 20.64 -12.97 -5.88
CA ALA A 42 20.18 -11.58 -5.78
C ALA A 42 18.89 -11.30 -6.58
N GLU A 43 18.82 -11.79 -7.83
CA GLU A 43 17.63 -11.60 -8.68
C GLU A 43 16.41 -12.39 -8.20
N GLU A 44 16.60 -13.57 -7.61
CA GLU A 44 15.52 -14.40 -7.08
C GLU A 44 14.97 -13.80 -5.78
N ASP A 45 15.86 -13.33 -4.91
CA ASP A 45 15.48 -12.66 -3.67
C ASP A 45 14.79 -11.32 -3.95
N GLU A 46 15.22 -10.56 -4.97
CA GLU A 46 14.52 -9.34 -5.40
C GLU A 46 13.08 -9.64 -5.87
N LYS A 47 12.88 -10.74 -6.61
CA LYS A 47 11.54 -11.18 -7.01
C LYS A 47 10.71 -11.56 -5.79
N ARG A 48 11.25 -12.33 -4.85
CA ARG A 48 10.55 -12.68 -3.60
C ARG A 48 10.16 -11.47 -2.79
N VAL A 49 11.04 -10.47 -2.68
CA VAL A 49 10.73 -9.21 -1.99
C VAL A 49 9.55 -8.51 -2.67
N LYS A 50 9.57 -8.39 -4.00
CA LYS A 50 8.45 -7.80 -4.75
C LYS A 50 7.13 -8.55 -4.55
N GLU A 51 7.16 -9.89 -4.54
CA GLU A 51 5.96 -10.69 -4.26
C GLU A 51 5.39 -10.40 -2.85
N ILE A 52 6.27 -10.31 -1.84
CA ILE A 52 5.86 -10.01 -0.47
C ILE A 52 5.32 -8.59 -0.37
N GLU A 53 5.94 -7.62 -1.04
CA GLU A 53 5.46 -6.23 -1.09
C GLU A 53 4.08 -6.12 -1.73
N ILE A 54 3.83 -6.83 -2.84
CA ILE A 54 2.52 -6.88 -3.50
C ILE A 54 1.46 -7.44 -2.56
N ARG A 55 1.76 -8.57 -1.89
CA ARG A 55 0.83 -9.17 -0.91
C ARG A 55 0.55 -8.24 0.27
N ASN A 56 1.57 -7.63 0.84
CA ASN A 56 1.42 -6.68 1.95
C ASN A 56 0.62 -5.43 1.54
N ASN A 57 0.80 -4.95 0.32
CA ASN A 57 0.04 -3.82 -0.22
C ASN A 57 -1.45 -4.18 -0.35
N ALA A 58 -1.74 -5.35 -0.91
CA ALA A 58 -3.09 -5.88 -1.02
C ALA A 58 -3.77 -6.04 0.35
N ASP A 59 -3.09 -6.63 1.34
CA ASP A 59 -3.60 -6.75 2.72
C ASP A 59 -3.88 -5.38 3.35
N SER A 60 -2.98 -4.42 3.16
CA SER A 60 -3.18 -3.04 3.61
C SER A 60 -4.41 -2.41 2.95
N MET A 61 -4.64 -2.68 1.66
CA MET A 61 -5.80 -2.17 0.93
C MET A 61 -7.11 -2.79 1.39
N ILE A 62 -7.13 -4.10 1.66
CA ILE A 62 -8.29 -4.80 2.26
C ILE A 62 -8.64 -4.17 3.61
N TYR A 63 -7.63 -3.95 4.46
CA TYR A 63 -7.84 -3.30 5.75
C TYR A 63 -8.41 -1.88 5.61
N GLN A 64 -7.90 -1.11 4.65
CA GLN A 64 -8.41 0.22 4.34
C GLN A 64 -9.87 0.17 3.87
N ALA A 65 -10.22 -0.78 3.00
CA ALA A 65 -11.59 -0.99 2.55
C ALA A 65 -12.55 -1.30 3.71
N ASP A 66 -12.18 -2.24 4.59
CA ASP A 66 -12.96 -2.59 5.78
C ASP A 66 -13.14 -1.38 6.72
N LYS A 67 -12.09 -0.59 6.89
CA LYS A 67 -12.15 0.65 7.68
C LYS A 67 -13.10 1.65 7.06
N THR A 68 -13.00 1.90 5.75
CA THR A 68 -13.90 2.83 5.03
C THR A 68 -15.35 2.38 5.12
N LEU A 69 -15.64 1.09 4.87
CA LEU A 69 -16.99 0.55 5.00
C LEU A 69 -17.57 0.73 6.41
N LYS A 70 -16.73 0.61 7.44
CA LYS A 70 -17.15 0.78 8.83
C LYS A 70 -17.35 2.24 9.22
N GLU A 71 -16.43 3.13 8.83
CA GLU A 71 -16.49 4.56 9.18
C GLU A 71 -17.60 5.31 8.43
N TYR A 72 -17.93 4.87 7.22
CA TYR A 72 -18.92 5.51 6.35
C TYR A 72 -20.18 4.66 6.14
N ALA A 73 -20.44 3.68 7.00
CA ALA A 73 -21.59 2.76 6.88
C ALA A 73 -22.94 3.47 6.71
N ASP A 74 -23.11 4.63 7.33
CA ASP A 74 -24.35 5.43 7.27
C ASP A 74 -24.40 6.41 6.09
N LYS A 75 -23.28 6.61 5.37
CA LYS A 75 -23.13 7.60 4.29
C LYS A 75 -22.83 6.98 2.93
N ILE A 76 -22.47 5.70 2.90
CA ILE A 76 -22.21 4.96 1.68
C ILE A 76 -23.53 4.50 1.06
N ASP A 77 -23.67 4.70 -0.25
CA ASP A 77 -24.80 4.17 -1.01
C ASP A 77 -24.63 2.66 -1.26
N ASP A 78 -25.75 1.95 -1.42
CA ASP A 78 -25.75 0.48 -1.59
C ASP A 78 -24.95 0.02 -2.81
N GLU A 79 -24.90 0.81 -3.88
CA GLU A 79 -24.13 0.49 -5.08
C GLU A 79 -22.62 0.52 -4.78
N SER A 80 -22.13 1.63 -4.22
CA SER A 80 -20.73 1.79 -3.82
C SER A 80 -20.32 0.75 -2.76
N LYS A 81 -21.20 0.46 -1.80
CA LYS A 81 -20.95 -0.56 -0.78
C LYS A 81 -20.77 -1.94 -1.39
N ASN A 82 -21.70 -2.37 -2.24
CA ASN A 82 -21.62 -3.67 -2.91
C ASN A 82 -20.39 -3.76 -3.81
N ASN A 83 -20.02 -2.68 -4.49
CA ASN A 83 -18.83 -2.64 -5.35
C ASN A 83 -17.53 -2.82 -4.54
N ILE A 84 -17.39 -2.11 -3.42
CA ILE A 84 -16.22 -2.25 -2.53
C ILE A 84 -16.18 -3.64 -1.89
N GLU A 85 -17.30 -4.16 -1.41
CA GLU A 85 -17.37 -5.51 -0.82
C GLU A 85 -17.02 -6.60 -1.84
N SER A 86 -17.53 -6.51 -3.06
CA SER A 86 -17.19 -7.45 -4.14
C SER A 86 -15.72 -7.36 -4.53
N ALA A 87 -15.18 -6.16 -4.73
CA ALA A 87 -13.77 -5.98 -5.09
C ALA A 87 -12.82 -6.48 -3.97
N LYS A 88 -13.22 -6.32 -2.71
CA LYS A 88 -12.49 -6.84 -1.55
C LYS A 88 -12.47 -8.37 -1.52
N GLU A 89 -13.61 -9.02 -1.73
CA GLU A 89 -13.70 -10.50 -1.77
C GLU A 89 -12.92 -11.09 -2.97
N GLU A 90 -12.96 -10.41 -4.13
CA GLU A 90 -12.13 -10.77 -5.28
C GLU A 90 -10.63 -10.69 -4.97
N LEU A 91 -10.17 -9.61 -4.33
CA LEU A 91 -8.77 -9.45 -3.94
C LEU A 91 -8.35 -10.48 -2.89
N LYS A 92 -9.20 -10.75 -1.91
CA LYS A 92 -8.95 -11.76 -0.88
C LYS A 92 -8.81 -13.16 -1.49
N SER A 93 -9.66 -13.48 -2.47
CA SER A 93 -9.57 -14.74 -3.21
C SER A 93 -8.30 -14.82 -4.05
N ALA A 94 -7.88 -13.71 -4.68
CA ALA A 94 -6.63 -13.64 -5.44
C ALA A 94 -5.38 -13.84 -4.55
N LEU A 95 -5.44 -13.39 -3.30
CA LEU A 95 -4.36 -13.57 -2.32
C LEU A 95 -4.16 -15.03 -1.86
N GLU A 96 -5.16 -15.88 -1.99
CA GLU A 96 -5.02 -17.33 -1.77
C GLU A 96 -4.21 -18.01 -2.89
N GLY A 97 -4.07 -17.33 -4.03
CA GLY A 97 -3.29 -17.77 -5.17
C GLY A 97 -1.82 -17.29 -5.16
N SER A 98 -1.15 -17.53 -6.29
CA SER A 98 0.24 -17.14 -6.52
C SER A 98 0.42 -16.21 -7.73
N ASN A 99 -0.68 -15.66 -8.26
CA ASN A 99 -0.65 -14.81 -9.44
C ASN A 99 -0.50 -13.33 -9.05
N MET A 100 0.72 -12.82 -9.14
CA MET A 100 1.05 -11.44 -8.72
C MET A 100 0.37 -10.38 -9.58
N ASP A 101 0.20 -10.65 -10.88
CA ASP A 101 -0.45 -9.72 -11.81
C ASP A 101 -1.92 -9.57 -11.44
N GLU A 102 -2.58 -10.70 -11.13
CA GLU A 102 -3.97 -10.71 -10.68
C GLU A 102 -4.14 -10.01 -9.33
N ILE A 103 -3.26 -10.25 -8.35
CA ILE A 103 -3.30 -9.53 -7.07
C ILE A 103 -3.15 -8.03 -7.29
N THR A 104 -2.25 -7.61 -8.18
CA THR A 104 -2.03 -6.20 -8.51
C THR A 104 -3.26 -5.58 -9.16
N GLU A 105 -3.85 -6.24 -10.16
CA GLU A 105 -5.06 -5.80 -10.85
C GLU A 105 -6.24 -5.67 -9.88
N LYS A 106 -6.46 -6.67 -9.03
CA LYS A 106 -7.53 -6.63 -8.02
C LYS A 106 -7.29 -5.56 -6.95
N THR A 107 -6.03 -5.30 -6.60
CA THR A 107 -5.67 -4.21 -5.68
C THR A 107 -6.00 -2.86 -6.28
N GLN A 108 -5.69 -2.65 -7.57
CA GLN A 108 -6.06 -1.43 -8.31
C GLN A 108 -7.58 -1.28 -8.40
N LYS A 109 -8.31 -2.34 -8.74
CA LYS A 109 -9.78 -2.33 -8.80
C LYS A 109 -10.42 -1.96 -7.45
N LEU A 110 -9.91 -2.50 -6.34
CA LEU A 110 -10.37 -2.13 -4.99
C LEU A 110 -10.05 -0.67 -4.68
N ALA A 111 -8.85 -0.20 -5.03
CA ALA A 111 -8.48 1.20 -4.86
C ALA A 111 -9.41 2.12 -5.66
N GLU A 112 -9.68 1.82 -6.93
CA GLU A 112 -10.61 2.57 -7.78
C GLU A 112 -12.03 2.62 -7.19
N ALA A 113 -12.54 1.52 -6.64
CA ALA A 113 -13.84 1.50 -5.98
C ALA A 113 -13.88 2.43 -4.76
N ILE A 114 -12.82 2.43 -3.94
CA ILE A 114 -12.68 3.34 -2.79
C ILE A 114 -12.57 4.80 -3.26
N TYR A 115 -11.76 5.08 -4.29
CA TYR A 115 -11.63 6.42 -4.86
C TYR A 115 -12.94 6.92 -5.46
N GLY A 116 -13.67 6.09 -6.20
CA GLY A 116 -14.97 6.44 -6.75
C GLY A 116 -16.00 6.78 -5.66
N PHE A 117 -16.03 6.00 -4.57
CA PHE A 117 -16.86 6.32 -3.40
C PHE A 117 -16.45 7.65 -2.75
N THR A 118 -15.16 7.84 -2.47
CA THR A 118 -14.68 9.07 -1.81
C THR A 118 -14.92 10.30 -2.67
N ALA A 119 -14.74 10.22 -3.99
CA ALA A 119 -15.05 11.30 -4.93
C ALA A 119 -16.55 11.69 -4.87
N LYS A 120 -17.47 10.72 -4.94
CA LYS A 120 -18.92 10.96 -4.75
C LYS A 120 -19.22 11.58 -3.39
N MET A 121 -18.47 11.22 -2.34
CA MET A 121 -18.67 11.74 -0.99
C MET A 121 -18.21 13.20 -0.86
N TYR A 122 -17.07 13.57 -1.48
CA TYR A 122 -16.61 14.95 -1.56
C TYR A 122 -17.54 15.85 -2.38
N GLU A 123 -18.07 15.36 -3.50
CA GLU A 123 -19.07 16.08 -4.29
C GLU A 123 -20.34 16.34 -3.47
N ASN A 124 -20.82 15.34 -2.71
CA ASN A 124 -21.99 15.50 -1.83
C ASN A 124 -21.71 16.33 -0.57
N ALA A 125 -20.45 16.44 -0.13
CA ALA A 125 -20.05 17.26 1.01
C ALA A 125 -19.91 18.76 0.67
N ASN A 126 -20.04 19.13 -0.61
CA ASN A 126 -20.03 20.51 -1.08
C ASN A 126 -21.39 20.98 -1.64
N PRO A 127 -22.52 20.90 -0.89
CA PRO A 127 -23.84 21.30 -1.39
C PRO A 127 -24.05 22.83 -1.37
N ASN A 128 -23.00 23.63 -1.57
CA ASN A 128 -23.10 25.09 -1.63
C ASN A 128 -22.13 25.72 -2.63
N THR A 129 -22.09 25.19 -3.85
CA THR A 129 -21.80 26.02 -5.01
C THR A 129 -22.99 25.85 -5.94
N GLU A 130 -23.90 26.81 -5.81
CA GLU A 130 -24.96 27.06 -6.78
C GLU A 130 -24.41 27.00 -8.20
N SER A 131 -25.23 26.46 -9.08
CA SER A 131 -25.12 26.63 -10.53
C SER A 131 -24.76 28.07 -10.87
N ASP A 132 -23.50 28.32 -11.24
CA ASP A 132 -23.18 29.43 -12.13
C ASP A 132 -22.45 28.87 -13.34
N ASP A 133 -23.15 29.03 -14.44
CA ASP A 133 -22.88 28.51 -15.77
C ASP A 133 -21.77 29.38 -16.39
N ASN A 134 -20.53 29.20 -15.93
CA ASN A 134 -19.36 29.81 -16.55
C ASN A 134 -18.25 28.76 -16.70
N VAL A 135 -18.28 28.12 -17.87
CA VAL A 135 -17.14 27.41 -18.45
C VAL A 135 -15.98 28.41 -18.53
N PHE A 136 -15.07 28.34 -17.57
CA PHE A 136 -13.74 28.93 -17.75
C PHE A 136 -12.98 27.97 -18.66
N ASP A 137 -13.08 28.20 -19.97
CA ASP A 137 -12.05 27.80 -20.93
C ASP A 137 -10.75 28.49 -20.49
N ALA A 138 -10.00 27.81 -19.63
CA ALA A 138 -8.63 28.18 -19.34
C ALA A 138 -7.79 27.78 -20.57
N ASP A 139 -7.85 28.61 -21.61
CA ASP A 139 -6.81 28.68 -22.64
C ASP A 139 -5.50 29.00 -21.92
N TYR A 140 -4.75 27.95 -21.61
CA TYR A 140 -3.39 28.02 -21.09
C TYR A 140 -2.48 28.38 -22.26
N ASP A 141 -2.44 29.67 -22.59
CA ASP A 141 -1.49 30.24 -23.54
C ASP A 141 -0.12 30.27 -22.85
N ILE A 142 0.72 29.26 -23.11
CA ILE A 142 2.11 29.22 -22.64
C ILE A 142 2.86 30.30 -23.40
N PRO A 143 3.30 31.40 -22.76
CA PRO A 143 4.19 32.33 -23.42
C PRO A 143 5.49 31.58 -23.68
N ASN A 144 5.80 31.37 -24.96
CA ASN A 144 7.07 30.84 -25.39
C ASN A 144 8.17 31.86 -25.01
N ASP A 145 8.82 31.66 -23.87
CA ASP A 145 10.04 32.39 -23.49
C ASP A 145 11.23 31.87 -24.32
N GLU A 146 11.13 32.05 -25.64
CA GLU A 146 12.27 32.15 -26.53
C GLU A 146 12.22 33.54 -27.18
N ASP A 147 13.25 34.35 -26.88
CA ASP A 147 13.72 35.56 -27.57
C ASP A 147 13.66 36.88 -26.77
N LYS A 148 14.69 37.13 -25.93
CA LYS A 148 15.71 38.22 -26.07
C LYS A 148 16.38 38.63 -24.76
#